data_AF-A0A0B1T9U3-F1
#
_entry.id   AF-A0A0B1T9U3-F1
#
_cell.length_a   1.000
_cell.length_b   1.000
_cell.length_c   1.000
_cell.angle_alpha   90.00
_cell.angle_beta   90.00
_cell.angle_gamma   90.00
#
_symmetry.space_group_name_H-M   'P 1'
#
loop_
_entity.id
_entity.type
_entity.pdbx_description
1 polymer ?
#
loop_
_entity_poly.entity_id
_entity_poly.type
_entity_poly.pdbx_seq_one_letter_code
_entity_poly.pdbx_strand_id
1 'polypeptide(L)'
;MSTSSPIWRDRFRYVLLILGFLCLTSICSNYIIINFTFICMANDASDIIEVGNGTFINRFDYTPAEKSSIIWAVAIGTILGTFPINYCYIRFGARLVLWPFFISGVLSALSTAFIPVAAYFGLPFLLFSRFVQGLAYAADFAAIGILCVRWAPLSQTGIFISVLTTFTPVSTVITNPLSGWVGFRMLAHG
;
A
#
# COMPACT_ATOMS: atom_id res chain seq x y z
N MET A 1 -12.12 -9.10 36.78
CA MET A 1 -13.08 -8.94 35.66
C MET A 1 -13.46 -7.48 35.57
N SER A 2 -12.80 -6.67 34.73
CA SER A 2 -13.21 -5.28 34.51
C SER A 2 -14.32 -5.25 33.46
N THR A 3 -15.48 -4.80 33.89
CA THR A 3 -16.69 -4.56 33.11
C THR A 3 -16.51 -3.35 32.21
N SER A 4 -15.93 -3.55 31.02
CA SER A 4 -16.06 -2.58 29.93
C SER A 4 -17.45 -2.74 29.28
N SER A 5 -18.27 -1.70 29.39
CA SER A 5 -19.64 -1.65 28.86
C SER A 5 -19.73 -2.04 27.37
N PRO A 6 -20.80 -2.75 26.93
CA PRO A 6 -20.92 -3.31 25.58
C PRO A 6 -20.80 -2.27 24.46
N ILE A 7 -21.22 -1.03 24.71
CA ILE A 7 -21.15 0.10 23.78
C ILE A 7 -19.70 0.41 23.33
N TRP A 8 -18.72 0.33 24.23
CA TRP A 8 -17.32 0.59 23.90
C TRP A 8 -16.73 -0.49 23.01
N ARG A 9 -17.20 -1.74 23.16
CA ARG A 9 -16.74 -2.88 22.38
C ARG A 9 -17.20 -2.81 20.92
N ASP A 10 -18.43 -2.36 20.68
CA ASP A 10 -18.97 -2.22 19.33
C ASP A 10 -18.37 -1.02 18.58
N ARG A 11 -18.17 0.12 19.26
CA ARG A 11 -17.50 1.30 18.68
C ARG A 11 -16.09 0.97 18.20
N PHE A 12 -15.33 0.18 18.96
CA PHE A 12 -13.98 -0.25 18.57
C PHE A 12 -13.95 -1.10 17.30
N ARG A 13 -14.97 -1.94 17.05
CA ARG A 13 -15.06 -2.79 15.85
C ARG A 13 -15.20 -1.97 14.58
N TYR A 14 -16.08 -0.97 14.60
CA TYR A 14 -16.29 -0.08 13.45
C TYR A 14 -15.08 0.80 13.19
N VAL A 15 -14.40 1.30 14.23
CA VAL A 15 -13.16 2.07 14.08
C VAL A 15 -12.07 1.23 13.40
N LEU A 16 -11.89 -0.03 13.81
CA LEU A 16 -10.92 -0.93 13.17
C LEU A 16 -11.28 -1.26 11.73
N LEU A 17 -12.57 -1.44 11.42
CA LEU A 17 -13.03 -1.66 10.05
C LEU A 17 -12.78 -0.45 9.16
N ILE A 18 -13.12 0.76 9.62
CA ILE A 18 -12.89 2.00 8.87
C ILE A 18 -11.39 2.23 8.67
N LEU A 19 -10.58 2.03 9.70
CA LEU A 19 -9.13 2.18 9.63
C LEU A 19 -8.51 1.17 8.65
N GLY A 20 -8.93 -0.09 8.70
CA GLY A 20 -8.47 -1.11 7.75
C GLY A 20 -8.89 -0.81 6.32
N PHE A 21 -10.13 -0.38 6.12
CA PHE A 21 -10.59 0.07 4.80
C PHE A 21 -9.74 1.23 4.27
N LEU A 22 -9.51 2.27 5.06
CA LEU A 22 -8.69 3.42 4.67
C LEU A 22 -7.24 3.04 4.38
N CYS A 23 -6.66 2.11 5.15
CA CYS A 23 -5.31 1.63 4.91
C CYS A 23 -5.21 0.85 3.60
N LEU A 24 -6.10 -0.12 3.39
CA LEU A 24 -6.16 -0.90 2.16
C LEU A 24 -6.36 0.02 0.95
N THR A 25 -7.24 1.02 1.06
CA THR A 25 -7.45 2.04 0.02
C THR A 25 -6.19 2.86 -0.24
N SER A 26 -5.48 3.29 0.81
CA SER A 26 -4.22 4.03 0.69
C SER A 26 -3.14 3.20 -0.02
N ILE A 27 -2.95 1.94 0.36
CA ILE A 27 -1.96 1.05 -0.25
C ILE A 27 -2.30 0.79 -1.72
N CYS A 28 -3.56 0.50 -2.04
CA CYS A 28 -4.01 0.34 -3.42
C CYS A 28 -3.82 1.61 -4.25
N SER A 29 -4.11 2.78 -3.68
CA SER A 29 -3.90 4.06 -4.35
C SER A 29 -2.41 4.28 -4.63
N ASN A 30 -1.53 4.01 -3.65
CA ASN A 30 -0.08 4.09 -3.81
C ASN A 30 0.44 3.13 -4.90
N TYR A 31 -0.14 1.94 -5.00
CA TYR A 31 0.17 0.97 -6.07
C TYR A 31 -0.24 1.47 -7.48
N ILE A 32 -1.32 2.23 -7.60
CA ILE A 32 -1.74 2.81 -8.88
C ILE A 32 -0.88 4.03 -9.22
N ILE A 33 -0.66 4.93 -8.27
CA ILE A 33 0.09 6.19 -8.45
C ILE A 33 1.51 5.92 -8.91
N ILE A 34 2.16 4.85 -8.44
CA ILE A 34 3.56 4.60 -8.81
C ILE A 34 3.75 4.28 -10.30
N ASN A 35 2.79 3.57 -10.91
CA ASN A 35 2.82 3.28 -12.35
C ASN A 35 2.80 4.59 -13.15
N PHE A 36 1.98 5.54 -12.70
CA PHE A 36 1.90 6.87 -13.28
C PHE A 36 3.16 7.70 -12.98
N THR A 37 3.72 7.59 -11.78
CA THR A 37 4.95 8.31 -11.38
C THR A 37 6.14 7.89 -12.25
N PHE A 38 6.27 6.61 -12.61
CA PHE A 38 7.30 6.19 -13.56
C PHE A 38 7.13 6.79 -14.96
N ILE A 39 5.89 7.04 -15.41
CA ILE A 39 5.62 7.69 -16.69
C ILE A 39 6.00 9.18 -16.61
N CYS A 40 5.67 9.84 -15.50
CA CYS A 40 6.03 11.24 -15.26
C CYS A 40 7.55 11.44 -15.15
N MET A 41 8.24 10.61 -14.36
CA MET A 41 9.70 10.71 -14.19
C MET A 41 10.46 10.39 -15.48
N ALA A 42 9.92 9.52 -16.34
CA ALA A 42 10.49 9.26 -17.66
C ALA A 42 10.35 10.45 -18.63
N ASN A 43 9.35 11.31 -18.45
CA ASN A 43 9.17 12.52 -19.26
C ASN A 43 9.95 13.73 -18.72
N ASP A 44 10.44 13.67 -17.48
CA ASP A 44 11.23 14.75 -16.90
C ASP A 44 12.69 14.60 -17.34
N ALA A 45 13.10 15.41 -18.33
CA ALA A 45 14.44 15.44 -18.90
C ALA A 45 15.39 16.39 -18.13
N SER A 46 15.09 16.73 -16.88
CA SER A 46 15.94 17.65 -16.10
C SER A 46 17.20 17.00 -15.51
N ASP A 47 17.21 15.66 -15.33
CA ASP A 47 18.36 14.88 -14.83
C ASP A 47 18.93 13.95 -15.92
N ILE A 48 19.35 14.56 -17.03
CA ILE A 48 20.14 13.87 -18.06
C ILE A 48 21.58 13.78 -17.59
N ILE A 49 22.03 12.57 -17.29
CA ILE A 49 23.43 12.33 -16.94
C ILE A 49 24.17 12.00 -18.23
N GLU A 50 25.19 12.80 -18.53
CA GLU A 50 26.10 12.52 -19.63
C GLU A 50 26.98 11.32 -19.24
N VAL A 51 26.56 10.13 -19.67
CA VAL A 51 27.41 8.94 -19.63
C VAL A 51 28.28 9.05 -20.87
N GLY A 52 29.50 9.54 -20.67
CA GLY A 52 30.41 10.00 -21.72
C GLY A 52 30.42 9.15 -23.00
N ASN A 53 30.75 9.83 -24.11
CA ASN A 53 30.60 9.43 -25.53
C ASN A 53 29.39 10.05 -26.26
N GLY A 54 28.86 11.18 -25.75
CA GLY A 54 27.75 11.92 -26.39
C GLY A 54 26.37 11.29 -26.21
N THR A 55 26.26 10.29 -25.34
CA THR A 55 25.00 9.61 -25.00
C THR A 55 24.40 10.16 -23.72
N PHE A 56 23.25 10.80 -23.87
CA PHE A 56 22.42 11.29 -22.79
C PHE A 56 21.48 10.18 -22.36
N ILE A 57 21.65 9.62 -21.14
CA ILE A 57 20.69 8.67 -20.58
C ILE A 57 19.91 9.36 -19.46
N ASN A 58 18.58 9.24 -19.51
CA ASN A 58 17.73 9.68 -18.43
C ASN A 58 17.90 8.70 -17.27
N ARG A 59 18.25 9.18 -16.07
CA ARG A 59 18.46 8.32 -14.88
C ARG A 59 17.18 7.58 -14.47
N PHE A 60 16.02 8.00 -14.99
CA PHE A 60 14.70 7.45 -14.72
C PHE A 60 14.11 6.63 -15.87
N ASP A 61 14.90 6.31 -16.91
CA ASP A 61 14.50 5.37 -17.96
C ASP A 61 14.53 3.92 -17.43
N TYR A 62 13.57 3.61 -16.56
CA TYR A 62 13.38 2.26 -16.08
C TYR A 62 12.83 1.38 -17.18
N THR A 63 13.52 0.28 -17.45
CA THR A 63 13.06 -0.72 -18.42
C THR A 63 11.71 -1.29 -17.93
N PRO A 64 10.78 -1.65 -18.83
CA PRO A 64 9.51 -2.31 -18.45
C PRO A 64 9.71 -3.56 -17.56
N ALA A 65 10.84 -4.25 -17.68
CA ALA A 65 11.23 -5.35 -16.80
C ALA A 65 11.47 -4.92 -15.35
N GLU A 66 12.10 -3.75 -15.11
CA GLU A 66 12.36 -3.21 -13.77
C GLU A 66 11.08 -2.69 -13.13
N LYS A 67 10.21 -2.02 -13.92
CA LYS A 67 8.87 -1.61 -13.45
C LYS A 67 8.07 -2.83 -13.00
N SER A 68 8.12 -3.90 -13.79
CA SER A 68 7.48 -5.17 -13.45
C SER A 68 8.08 -5.79 -12.19
N SER A 69 9.40 -5.80 -12.02
CA SER A 69 10.03 -6.41 -10.83
C SER A 69 9.61 -5.72 -9.52
N ILE A 70 9.42 -4.40 -9.53
CA ILE A 70 8.91 -3.62 -8.40
C ILE A 70 7.48 -4.03 -8.04
N ILE A 71 6.63 -4.25 -9.05
CA ILE A 71 5.24 -4.70 -8.87
C ILE A 71 5.21 -6.11 -8.27
N TRP A 72 5.98 -7.05 -8.83
CA TRP A 72 6.02 -8.42 -8.35
C TRP A 72 6.64 -8.53 -6.94
N ALA A 73 7.54 -7.63 -6.56
CA ALA A 73 8.13 -7.61 -5.21
C ALA A 73 7.08 -7.42 -4.10
N VAL A 74 6.05 -6.60 -4.32
CA VAL A 74 4.93 -6.42 -3.37
C VAL A 74 4.11 -7.71 -3.27
N ALA A 75 3.84 -8.36 -4.41
CA ALA A 75 3.10 -9.62 -4.44
C ALA A 75 3.85 -10.74 -3.71
N ILE A 76 5.16 -10.88 -3.97
CA ILE A 76 6.03 -11.84 -3.28
C ILE A 76 6.09 -11.54 -1.78
N GLY A 77 6.24 -10.26 -1.40
CA GLY A 77 6.20 -9.84 0.01
C GLY A 77 4.88 -10.21 0.69
N THR A 78 3.75 -10.07 0.01
CA THR A 78 2.44 -10.44 0.56
C THR A 78 2.32 -11.96 0.77
N ILE A 79 2.75 -12.75 -0.22
CA ILE A 79 2.73 -14.22 -0.14
C ILE A 79 3.63 -14.71 1.00
N LEU A 80 4.88 -14.25 1.04
CA LEU A 80 5.84 -14.64 2.07
C LEU A 80 5.44 -14.11 3.45
N GLY A 81 4.78 -12.95 3.52
CA GLY A 81 4.29 -12.36 4.76
C GLY A 81 3.11 -13.10 5.37
N THR A 82 2.29 -13.74 4.54
CA THR A 82 1.05 -14.40 5.01
C THR A 82 1.34 -15.47 6.07
N PHE A 83 2.35 -16.31 5.89
CA PHE A 83 2.70 -17.38 6.84
C PHE A 83 3.20 -16.87 8.22
N PRO A 84 4.26 -16.03 8.30
CA PRO A 84 4.79 -15.55 9.57
C PRO A 84 3.79 -14.66 10.32
N ILE A 85 3.01 -13.86 9.60
CA ILE A 85 1.95 -13.04 10.18
C ILE A 85 0.87 -13.90 10.82
N ASN A 86 0.37 -14.93 10.12
CA ASN A 86 -0.64 -15.83 10.67
C ASN A 86 -0.12 -16.55 11.91
N TYR A 87 1.15 -17.00 11.88
CA TYR A 87 1.79 -17.61 13.04
C TYR A 87 1.91 -16.63 14.24
N CYS A 88 2.35 -15.40 13.99
CA CYS A 88 2.42 -14.35 15.01
C CYS A 88 1.05 -14.05 15.62
N TYR A 89 -0.01 -14.04 14.81
CA TYR A 89 -1.37 -13.81 15.27
C TYR A 89 -1.89 -14.87 16.23
N ILE A 90 -1.57 -16.14 15.94
CA ILE A 90 -1.96 -17.27 16.79
C ILE A 90 -1.22 -17.21 18.14
N ARG A 91 0.07 -16.81 18.12
CA ARG A 91 0.94 -16.84 19.30
C ARG A 91 0.78 -15.64 20.23
N PHE A 92 0.62 -14.43 19.69
CA PHE A 92 0.55 -13.20 20.49
C PHE A 92 -0.90 -12.74 20.81
N GLY A 93 -1.90 -13.42 20.23
CA GLY A 93 -3.31 -13.11 20.46
C GLY A 93 -3.76 -11.76 19.88
N ALA A 94 -5.08 -11.53 19.88
CA ALA A 94 -5.74 -10.40 19.22
C ALA A 94 -5.35 -8.99 19.72
N ARG A 95 -4.42 -8.87 20.68
CA ARG A 95 -3.97 -7.60 21.25
C ARG A 95 -3.02 -6.82 20.32
N LEU A 96 -2.39 -7.50 19.35
CA LEU A 96 -1.54 -6.90 18.33
C LEU A 96 -2.28 -6.46 17.06
N VAL A 97 -3.61 -6.59 16.96
CA VAL A 97 -4.38 -6.17 15.75
C VAL A 97 -4.22 -4.68 15.45
N LEU A 98 -3.91 -3.86 16.45
CA LEU A 98 -3.83 -2.39 16.31
C LEU A 98 -2.46 -1.90 15.80
N TRP A 99 -1.39 -2.66 16.04
CA TRP A 99 -0.04 -2.35 15.59
C TRP A 99 0.16 -2.40 14.05
N PRO A 100 -0.34 -3.41 13.30
CA PRO A 100 -0.13 -3.49 11.86
C PRO A 100 -0.78 -2.32 11.13
N PHE A 101 -1.97 -1.85 11.52
CA PHE A 101 -2.61 -0.69 10.89
C PHE A 101 -1.80 0.61 11.03
N PHE A 102 -1.13 0.81 12.17
CA PHE A 102 -0.27 1.97 12.37
C PHE A 102 1.02 1.84 11.54
N ILE A 103 1.60 0.64 11.51
CA ILE A 103 2.79 0.34 10.71
C ILE A 103 2.49 0.50 9.22
N SER A 104 1.36 -0.01 8.73
CA SER A 104 0.99 0.04 7.31
C SER A 104 0.68 1.47 6.86
N GLY A 105 0.03 2.28 7.70
CA GLY A 105 -0.16 3.72 7.45
C GLY A 105 1.15 4.50 7.37
N VAL A 106 2.06 4.30 8.33
CA VAL A 106 3.38 4.95 8.34
C VAL A 106 4.22 4.49 7.15
N LEU A 107 4.21 3.19 6.85
CA LEU A 107 4.94 2.61 5.73
C LEU A 107 4.40 3.09 4.38
N SER A 108 3.08 3.31 4.28
CA SER A 108 2.44 3.90 3.11
C SER A 108 2.90 5.35 2.89
N ALA A 109 2.94 6.16 3.96
CA ALA A 109 3.44 7.54 3.90
C ALA A 109 4.94 7.59 3.57
N LEU A 110 5.75 6.70 4.15
CA LEU A 110 7.17 6.56 3.83
C LEU A 110 7.35 6.16 2.36
N SER A 111 6.57 5.19 1.88
CA SER A 111 6.63 4.73 0.48
C SER A 111 6.37 5.88 -0.51
N THR A 112 5.42 6.78 -0.20
CA THR A 112 5.15 7.98 -1.01
C THR A 112 6.28 9.01 -0.91
N ALA A 113 6.77 9.30 0.31
CA ALA A 113 7.86 10.25 0.52
C ALA A 113 9.19 9.77 -0.08
N PHE A 114 9.40 8.45 -0.14
CA PHE A 114 10.60 7.84 -0.70
C PHE A 114 10.58 7.73 -2.22
N ILE A 115 9.46 7.91 -2.93
CA ILE A 115 9.46 7.87 -4.40
C ILE A 115 10.40 8.92 -5.02
N PRO A 116 10.33 10.21 -4.65
CA PRO A 116 11.27 11.22 -5.18
C PRO A 116 12.68 11.09 -4.58
N VAL A 117 12.85 10.50 -3.40
CA VAL A 117 14.18 10.29 -2.78
C VAL A 117 14.88 9.04 -3.36
N ALA A 118 14.11 8.04 -3.76
CA ALA A 118 14.60 6.84 -4.43
C ALA A 118 15.17 7.15 -5.81
N ALA A 119 14.72 8.24 -6.43
CA ALA A 119 15.35 8.83 -7.61
C ALA A 119 16.86 9.06 -7.38
N TYR A 120 17.24 9.43 -6.15
CA TYR A 120 18.61 9.72 -5.76
C TYR A 120 19.39 8.46 -5.34
N PHE A 121 18.77 7.55 -4.57
CA PHE A 121 19.43 6.37 -3.97
C PHE A 121 19.38 5.07 -4.79
N GLY A 122 18.52 4.98 -5.82
CA GLY A 122 18.46 3.86 -6.77
C GLY A 122 17.42 2.77 -6.48
N LEU A 123 17.23 1.88 -7.46
CA LEU A 123 16.23 0.78 -7.49
C LEU A 123 16.20 -0.19 -6.29
N PRO A 124 17.32 -0.69 -5.74
CA PRO A 124 17.27 -1.76 -4.75
C PRO A 124 16.62 -1.32 -3.43
N PHE A 125 16.79 -0.06 -3.04
CA PHE A 125 16.15 0.49 -1.84
C PHE A 125 14.63 0.60 -2.01
N LEU A 126 14.19 1.01 -3.21
CA LEU A 126 12.78 1.05 -3.58
C LEU A 126 12.16 -0.36 -3.58
N LEU A 127 12.85 -1.35 -4.15
CA LEU A 127 12.43 -2.76 -4.11
C LEU A 127 12.27 -3.28 -2.67
N PHE A 128 13.23 -3.00 -1.78
CA PHE A 128 13.17 -3.43 -0.40
C PHE A 128 11.98 -2.81 0.36
N SER A 129 11.79 -1.49 0.26
CA SER A 129 10.65 -0.81 0.91
C SER A 129 9.30 -1.36 0.44
N ARG A 130 9.19 -1.71 -0.85
CA ARG A 130 7.98 -2.31 -1.43
C ARG A 130 7.73 -3.74 -0.98
N PHE A 131 8.79 -4.53 -0.83
CA PHE A 131 8.70 -5.85 -0.26
C PHE A 131 8.17 -5.79 1.19
N VAL A 132 8.70 -4.87 2.01
CA VAL A 132 8.22 -4.63 3.38
C VAL A 132 6.75 -4.16 3.38
N GLN A 133 6.35 -3.36 2.40
CA GLN A 133 4.96 -2.94 2.23
C GLN A 133 4.04 -4.12 1.92
N GLY A 134 4.49 -5.09 1.11
CA GLY A 134 3.78 -6.35 0.90
C GLY A 134 3.61 -7.17 2.18
N LEU A 135 4.64 -7.23 3.05
CA LEU A 135 4.53 -7.89 4.36
C LEU A 135 3.47 -7.24 5.26
N ALA A 136 3.43 -5.90 5.29
CA ALA A 136 2.42 -5.16 6.04
C ALA A 136 1.01 -5.38 5.48
N TYR A 137 0.87 -5.46 4.17
CA TYR A 137 -0.40 -5.75 3.50
C TYR A 137 -0.94 -7.15 3.84
N ALA A 138 -0.06 -8.15 3.92
CA ALA A 138 -0.44 -9.48 4.42
C ALA A 138 -0.90 -9.45 5.89
N ALA A 139 -0.26 -8.59 6.71
CA ALA A 139 -0.67 -8.35 8.10
C ALA A 139 -2.08 -7.79 8.21
N ASP A 140 -2.40 -6.78 7.39
CA ASP A 140 -3.72 -6.15 7.39
C ASP A 140 -4.82 -7.15 6.97
N PHE A 141 -4.61 -7.98 5.95
CA PHE A 141 -5.58 -9.00 5.56
C PHE A 141 -5.81 -10.07 6.64
N ALA A 142 -4.74 -10.53 7.29
CA ALA A 142 -4.87 -11.47 8.40
C ALA A 142 -5.59 -10.84 9.60
N ALA A 143 -5.29 -9.57 9.90
CA ALA A 143 -5.95 -8.79 10.95
C ALA A 143 -7.46 -8.72 10.74
N ILE A 144 -7.86 -8.37 9.52
CA ILE A 144 -9.25 -8.26 9.08
C ILE A 144 -9.95 -9.62 9.17
N GLY A 145 -9.31 -10.69 8.70
CA GLY A 145 -9.88 -12.05 8.78
C GLY A 145 -10.18 -12.46 10.22
N ILE A 146 -9.24 -12.19 11.15
CA ILE A 146 -9.43 -12.48 12.58
C ILE A 146 -10.50 -11.58 13.20
N LEU A 147 -10.59 -10.31 12.79
CA LEU A 147 -11.64 -9.39 13.23
C LEU A 147 -13.03 -9.92 12.83
N CYS A 148 -13.19 -10.40 11.60
CA CYS A 148 -14.43 -10.99 11.10
C CYS A 148 -14.82 -12.28 11.85
N VAL A 149 -13.86 -13.10 12.29
CA VAL A 149 -14.15 -14.36 13.01
C VAL A 149 -14.40 -14.13 14.50
N ARG A 150 -13.64 -13.24 15.15
CA ARG A 150 -13.70 -13.07 16.62
C ARG A 150 -14.60 -11.94 17.09
N TRP A 151 -14.85 -10.93 16.25
CA TRP A 151 -15.52 -9.70 16.68
C TRP A 151 -16.77 -9.35 15.86
N ALA A 152 -16.95 -9.84 14.63
CA ALA A 152 -18.21 -9.64 13.91
C ALA A 152 -19.29 -10.62 14.40
N PRO A 153 -20.53 -10.17 14.67
CA PRO A 153 -21.64 -11.08 14.90
C PRO A 153 -21.89 -11.90 13.62
N LEU A 154 -22.08 -13.23 13.74
CA LEU A 154 -22.22 -14.15 12.60
C LEU A 154 -23.27 -13.71 11.56
N SER A 155 -24.28 -12.95 11.99
CA SER A 155 -25.34 -12.42 11.12
C SER A 155 -24.90 -11.30 10.18
N GLN A 156 -23.77 -10.61 10.43
CA GLN A 156 -23.35 -9.43 9.67
C GLN A 156 -21.92 -9.52 9.09
N THR A 157 -21.21 -10.63 9.29
CA THR A 157 -19.85 -10.84 8.77
C THR A 157 -19.75 -10.62 7.26
N GLY A 158 -20.81 -11.00 6.50
CA GLY A 158 -20.88 -10.76 5.06
C GLY A 158 -20.81 -9.29 4.70
N ILE A 159 -21.54 -8.43 5.40
CA ILE A 159 -21.56 -6.97 5.16
C ILE A 159 -20.17 -6.38 5.44
N PHE A 160 -19.51 -6.83 6.50
CA PHE A 160 -18.17 -6.37 6.86
C PHE A 160 -17.15 -6.73 5.76
N ILE A 161 -17.16 -7.97 5.29
CA ILE A 161 -16.27 -8.43 4.21
C ILE A 161 -16.59 -7.69 2.89
N SER A 162 -17.86 -7.47 2.57
CA SER A 162 -18.27 -6.74 1.36
C SER A 162 -17.79 -5.29 1.37
N VAL A 163 -17.95 -4.57 2.48
CA VAL A 163 -17.44 -3.20 2.63
C VAL A 163 -15.92 -3.20 2.47
N LEU A 164 -15.24 -4.12 3.15
CA LEU A 164 -13.78 -4.22 3.06
C LEU A 164 -13.29 -4.54 1.66
N THR A 165 -13.97 -5.42 0.92
CA THR A 165 -13.63 -5.79 -0.47
C THR A 165 -13.85 -4.64 -1.46
N THR A 166 -14.74 -3.70 -1.13
CA THR A 166 -15.06 -2.55 -1.99
C THR A 166 -13.92 -1.52 -2.02
N PHE A 167 -12.88 -1.67 -1.21
CA PHE A 167 -11.72 -0.77 -1.20
C PHE A 167 -11.02 -0.65 -2.57
N THR A 168 -10.86 -1.75 -3.30
CA THR A 168 -10.15 -1.77 -4.59
C THR A 168 -10.83 -0.89 -5.63
N PRO A 169 -12.13 -1.07 -5.94
CA PRO A 169 -12.82 -0.19 -6.89
C PRO A 169 -12.94 1.25 -6.38
N VAL A 170 -13.07 1.47 -5.06
CA VAL A 170 -13.08 2.84 -4.51
C VAL A 170 -11.74 3.53 -4.75
N SER A 171 -10.62 2.82 -4.55
CA SER A 171 -9.27 3.34 -4.78
C SER A 171 -9.06 3.72 -6.23
N THR A 172 -9.48 2.86 -7.17
CA THR A 172 -9.32 3.12 -8.61
C THR A 172 -10.20 4.27 -9.08
N VAL A 173 -11.44 4.37 -8.60
CA VAL A 173 -12.36 5.48 -8.92
C VAL A 173 -11.80 6.82 -8.46
N ILE A 174 -11.11 6.88 -7.32
CA ILE A 174 -10.48 8.11 -6.83
C ILE A 174 -9.15 8.37 -7.56
N THR A 175 -8.30 7.35 -7.69
CA THR A 175 -6.91 7.52 -8.14
C THR A 175 -6.80 7.72 -9.65
N ASN A 176 -7.58 7.01 -10.46
CA ASN A 176 -7.49 7.11 -11.93
C ASN A 176 -7.78 8.53 -12.47
N PRO A 177 -8.88 9.22 -12.07
CA PRO A 177 -9.12 10.58 -12.53
C PRO A 177 -8.10 11.57 -11.98
N LEU A 178 -7.61 11.38 -10.74
CA LEU A 178 -6.55 12.22 -10.18
C LEU A 178 -5.23 12.08 -10.96
N SER A 179 -4.82 10.85 -11.28
CA SER A 179 -3.64 10.59 -12.12
C SER A 179 -3.81 11.19 -13.52
N GLY A 180 -5.00 11.06 -14.11
CA GLY A 180 -5.33 11.68 -15.40
C GLY A 180 -5.23 13.21 -15.37
N TRP A 181 -5.73 13.85 -14.30
CA TRP A 181 -5.62 15.30 -14.12
C TRP A 181 -4.17 15.76 -14.01
N VAL A 182 -3.34 15.04 -13.23
CA VAL A 182 -1.91 15.36 -13.08
C VAL A 182 -1.18 15.19 -14.42
N GLY A 183 -1.49 14.13 -15.18
CA GLY A 183 -0.90 13.91 -16.51
C GLY A 183 -1.29 14.96 -17.53
N PHE A 184 -2.56 15.35 -17.56
CA PHE A 184 -3.03 16.42 -18.42
C PHE A 184 -2.34 17.76 -18.09
N ARG A 185 -2.16 18.07 -16.80
CA ARG A 185 -1.44 19.28 -16.38
C ARG A 185 0.03 19.29 -16.79
N MET A 186 0.69 18.13 -16.81
CA MET A 186 2.08 18.02 -17.23
C MET A 186 2.23 18.25 -18.74
N LEU A 187 1.28 17.76 -19.55
CA LEU A 187 1.24 18.00 -21.00
C LEU A 187 0.85 19.42 -21.39
N ALA A 188 0.09 20.14 -20.56
CA ALA A 188 -0.33 21.51 -20.84
C ALA A 188 0.74 22.57 -20.54
N HIS A 189 1.83 22.19 -19.84
CA HIS A 189 2.90 23.10 -19.39
C HIS A 189 4.31 22.72 -19.90
N GLY A 190 4.44 21.66 -20.71
CA GLY A 190 5.65 21.33 -21.46
C GLY A 190 5.53 21.75 -22.92
#